data_AF-A0A2S6AMA3-F1
#
_entry.id   AF-A0A2S6AMA3-F1
#
_cell.length_a   1.000
_cell.length_b   1.000
_cell.length_c   1.000
_cell.angle_alpha   90.00
_cell.angle_beta   90.00
_cell.angle_gamma   90.00
#
_symmetry.space_group_name_H-M   'P 1'
#
loop_
_entity.id
_entity.type
_entity.pdbx_description
1 polymer ?
#
loop_
_entity_poly.entity_id
_entity_poly.type
_entity_poly.pdbx_seq_one_letter_code
_entity_poly.pdbx_strand_id
1 'polypeptide(L)'
;MGVQDLAELILAVHRVATDIPRRFRHRHDNVIDLVAATVSDVRPELAQRRYNLGRVPTVAFAVKQRGMSVDVVVEHNEYFARAMFYTRPTSETRWRNTLAAYTQHALLVQNIAATLS
;
A
#
# COMPACT_ATOMS: atom_id res chain seq x y z
N MET A 1 5.59 4.29 20.45
CA MET A 1 5.45 3.69 19.12
C MET A 1 6.61 4.20 18.31
N GLY A 2 7.53 3.30 17.95
CA GLY A 2 8.89 3.63 17.52
C GLY A 2 9.10 3.38 16.04
N VAL A 3 10.29 3.72 15.54
CA VAL A 3 10.75 3.49 14.14
C VAL A 3 10.50 2.05 13.63
N GLN A 4 10.42 1.07 14.55
CA GLN A 4 10.04 -0.31 14.25
C GLN A 4 8.64 -0.42 13.62
N ASP A 5 7.66 0.38 14.07
CA ASP A 5 6.28 0.35 13.56
C ASP A 5 6.20 0.82 12.09
N LEU A 6 7.09 1.76 11.71
CA LEU A 6 7.22 2.23 10.32
C LEU A 6 7.82 1.16 9.40
N ALA A 7 8.92 0.53 9.82
CA ALA A 7 9.58 -0.50 9.03
C ALA A 7 8.67 -1.71 8.81
N GLU A 8 7.97 -2.15 9.86
CA GLU A 8 7.01 -3.24 9.80
C GLU A 8 5.80 -2.91 8.92
N LEU A 9 5.30 -1.67 8.96
CA LEU A 9 4.22 -1.21 8.07
C LEU A 9 4.64 -1.25 6.58
N ILE A 10 5.85 -0.79 6.26
CA ILE A 10 6.38 -0.83 4.90
C ILE A 10 6.56 -2.28 4.44
N LEU A 11 7.12 -3.14 5.29
CA LEU A 11 7.29 -4.56 5.00
C LEU A 11 5.96 -5.29 4.82
N ALA A 12 4.94 -4.96 5.61
CA ALA A 12 3.61 -5.54 5.48
C ALA A 12 2.98 -5.17 4.13
N VAL A 13 3.06 -3.90 3.71
CA VAL A 13 2.54 -3.49 2.40
C VAL A 13 3.31 -4.16 1.26
N HIS A 14 4.64 -4.27 1.38
CA HIS A 14 5.48 -4.92 0.39
C HIS A 14 5.13 -6.41 0.24
N ARG A 15 5.04 -7.13 1.36
CA ARG A 15 4.63 -8.56 1.38
C ARG A 15 3.27 -8.75 0.73
N VAL A 16 2.29 -7.91 1.08
CA VAL A 16 0.94 -7.98 0.51
C VAL A 16 0.96 -7.72 -0.99
N ALA A 17 1.67 -6.69 -1.46
CA ALA A 17 1.82 -6.44 -2.89
C ALA A 17 2.42 -7.65 -3.63
N THR A 18 3.44 -8.30 -3.06
CA THR A 18 4.09 -9.48 -3.67
C THR A 18 3.27 -10.77 -3.57
N ASP A 19 2.44 -10.93 -2.53
CA ASP A 19 1.67 -12.16 -2.27
C ASP A 19 0.25 -12.14 -2.85
N ILE A 20 -0.35 -10.97 -3.08
CA ILE A 20 -1.69 -10.85 -3.69
C ILE A 20 -1.79 -11.64 -5.01
N PRO A 21 -0.85 -11.56 -5.96
CA PRO A 21 -0.91 -12.34 -7.20
C PRO A 21 -1.01 -13.86 -6.95
N ARG A 22 -0.39 -14.38 -5.88
CA ARG A 22 -0.43 -15.79 -5.51
C ARG A 22 -1.75 -16.21 -4.86
N ARG A 23 -2.39 -15.33 -4.09
CA ARG A 23 -3.70 -15.63 -3.46
C ARG A 23 -4.87 -15.52 -4.44
N PHE A 24 -4.79 -14.61 -5.42
CA PHE A 24 -5.78 -14.56 -6.52
C PHE A 24 -5.63 -15.71 -7.52
N ARG A 25 -4.44 -16.35 -7.58
CA ARG A 25 -4.16 -17.57 -8.36
C ARG A 25 -5.11 -18.73 -8.03
N HIS A 26 -5.61 -18.81 -6.80
CA HIS A 26 -6.46 -19.91 -6.35
C HIS A 26 -7.97 -19.68 -6.59
N ARG A 27 -8.39 -18.49 -7.03
CA ARG A 27 -9.83 -18.16 -7.09
C ARG A 27 -10.41 -18.12 -8.50
N HIS A 28 -9.59 -18.05 -9.54
CA HIS A 28 -10.06 -17.96 -10.92
C HIS A 28 -9.26 -18.92 -11.81
N ASP A 29 -9.78 -20.14 -11.97
CA ASP A 29 -9.27 -21.09 -12.95
C ASP A 29 -9.41 -20.54 -14.39
N ASN A 30 -8.36 -20.79 -15.18
CA ASN A 30 -8.33 -20.96 -16.65
C ASN A 30 -7.76 -19.88 -17.60
N VAL A 31 -7.34 -18.67 -17.20
CA VAL A 31 -6.39 -17.87 -18.02
C VAL A 31 -5.50 -17.04 -17.10
N ILE A 32 -4.20 -17.34 -17.06
CA ILE A 32 -3.27 -16.76 -16.09
C ILE A 32 -2.46 -15.64 -16.74
N ASP A 33 -2.93 -14.39 -16.59
CA ASP A 33 -2.09 -13.22 -16.82
C ASP A 33 -1.37 -12.84 -15.51
N LEU A 34 -0.23 -13.47 -15.25
CA LEU A 34 0.52 -13.42 -13.99
C LEU A 34 1.30 -12.10 -13.84
N VAL A 35 0.63 -10.96 -13.90
CA VAL A 35 1.28 -9.67 -13.66
C VAL A 35 1.45 -9.50 -12.15
N ALA A 36 2.67 -9.77 -11.67
CA ALA A 36 3.07 -9.47 -10.29
C ALA A 36 2.89 -7.98 -10.01
N ALA A 37 2.42 -7.64 -8.81
CA ALA A 37 2.41 -6.23 -8.43
C ALA A 37 3.86 -5.77 -8.21
N THR A 38 4.22 -4.61 -8.75
CA THR A 38 5.53 -4.00 -8.56
C THR A 38 5.44 -2.85 -7.58
N VAL A 39 6.46 -2.70 -6.74
CA VAL A 39 6.61 -1.56 -5.84
C VAL A 39 7.67 -0.64 -6.43
N SER A 40 7.34 0.64 -6.58
CA SER A 40 8.28 1.67 -7.05
C SER A 40 8.27 2.86 -6.11
N ASP A 41 9.45 3.35 -5.73
CA ASP A 41 9.57 4.48 -4.83
C ASP A 41 8.95 5.75 -5.43
N VAL A 42 8.29 6.53 -4.56
CA VAL A 42 7.74 7.83 -4.90
C VAL A 42 8.37 8.84 -3.96
N ARG A 43 8.93 9.92 -4.52
CA ARG A 43 9.46 11.00 -3.69
C ARG A 43 8.35 11.56 -2.79
N PRO A 44 8.54 11.64 -1.46
CA PRO A 44 7.51 12.15 -0.55
C PRO A 44 6.97 13.53 -0.93
N GLU A 45 7.82 14.44 -1.42
CA GLU A 45 7.43 15.78 -1.87
C GLU A 45 6.54 15.73 -3.11
N LEU A 46 6.76 14.75 -3.98
CA LEU A 46 5.91 14.51 -5.14
C LEU A 46 4.54 14.00 -4.72
N ALA A 47 4.48 13.08 -3.74
CA ALA A 47 3.23 12.59 -3.19
C ALA A 47 2.45 13.70 -2.48
N GLN A 48 3.14 14.55 -1.69
CA GLN A 48 2.55 15.72 -1.05
C GLN A 48 1.83 16.61 -2.07
N ARG A 49 2.55 17.02 -3.13
CA ARG A 49 1.99 17.90 -4.17
C ARG A 49 0.87 17.22 -4.95
N ARG A 50 1.05 15.94 -5.30
CA ARG A 50 0.08 15.17 -6.08
C ARG A 50 -1.26 15.01 -5.36
N TYR A 51 -1.24 14.85 -4.04
CA TYR A 51 -2.43 14.59 -3.24
C TYR A 51 -2.83 15.75 -2.32
N ASN A 52 -2.23 16.93 -2.54
CA ASN A 52 -2.46 18.15 -1.76
C ASN A 52 -2.41 17.91 -0.24
N LEU A 53 -1.38 17.18 0.20
CA LEU A 53 -1.22 16.84 1.62
C LEU A 53 -0.70 18.06 2.40
N GLY A 54 -1.25 18.29 3.58
CA GLY A 54 -0.85 19.41 4.45
C GLY A 54 0.61 19.34 4.93
N ARG A 55 1.27 18.19 4.80
CA ARG A 55 2.68 17.96 5.18
C ARG A 55 3.36 16.96 4.25
N VAL A 56 4.69 17.00 4.21
CA VAL A 56 5.49 15.98 3.51
C VAL A 56 5.34 14.66 4.28
N PRO A 57 4.93 13.56 3.63
CA PRO A 57 4.82 12.27 4.29
C PRO A 57 6.19 11.70 4.63
N THR A 58 6.24 10.75 5.57
CA THR A 58 7.50 10.12 5.97
C THR A 58 8.05 9.22 4.86
N VAL A 59 7.16 8.46 4.21
CA VAL A 59 7.49 7.57 3.10
C VAL A 59 6.37 7.61 2.08
N ALA A 60 6.70 7.49 0.80
CA ALA A 60 5.74 7.28 -0.27
C ALA A 60 6.26 6.26 -1.28
N PHE A 61 5.40 5.38 -1.76
CA PHE A 61 5.72 4.42 -2.82
C PHE A 61 4.46 4.07 -3.60
N ALA A 62 4.61 3.58 -4.81
CA ALA A 62 3.50 3.15 -5.66
C ALA A 62 3.50 1.63 -5.80
N VAL A 63 2.32 1.03 -5.65
CA VAL A 63 2.04 -0.36 -5.93
C VAL A 63 1.29 -0.43 -7.26
N LYS A 64 1.90 -1.06 -8.26
CA LYS A 64 1.35 -1.16 -9.61
C LYS A 64 1.03 -2.61 -9.97
N GLN A 65 -0.17 -2.86 -10.50
CA GLN A 65 -0.53 -4.18 -11.01
C GLN A 65 -1.46 -4.03 -12.24
N ARG A 66 -1.16 -4.70 -13.34
CA ARG A 66 -1.98 -4.70 -14.58
C ARG A 66 -2.44 -3.30 -15.04
N GLY A 67 -1.51 -2.33 -15.06
CA GLY A 67 -1.81 -0.94 -15.46
C GLY A 67 -2.53 -0.10 -14.38
N MET A 68 -2.97 -0.71 -13.28
CA MET A 68 -3.48 0.00 -12.11
C MET A 68 -2.33 0.45 -11.21
N SER A 69 -2.45 1.63 -10.59
CA SER A 69 -1.45 2.17 -9.68
C SER A 69 -2.13 2.72 -8.42
N VAL A 70 -1.66 2.28 -7.26
CA VAL A 70 -2.03 2.83 -5.95
C VAL A 70 -0.78 3.42 -5.33
N ASP A 71 -0.80 4.72 -5.08
CA ASP A 71 0.25 5.37 -4.30
C ASP A 71 -0.08 5.18 -2.83
N VAL A 72 0.83 4.54 -2.10
CA VAL A 72 0.76 4.36 -0.65
C VAL A 72 1.61 5.44 0.00
N VAL A 73 0.98 6.24 0.83
CA VAL A 73 1.61 7.32 1.57
C VAL A 73 1.62 6.95 3.03
N VAL A 74 2.79 6.93 3.65
CA VAL A 74 2.96 6.60 5.06
C VAL A 74 3.34 7.87 5.82
N GLU A 75 2.53 8.19 6.81
CA GLU A 75 2.82 9.19 7.81
C GLU A 75 3.19 8.52 9.11
N HIS A 76 4.31 8.94 9.69
CA HIS A 76 4.76 8.46 10.98
C HIS A 76 5.16 9.66 11.85
N ASN A 77 4.71 9.64 13.10
CA ASN A 77 5.20 10.52 14.16
C ASN A 77 5.45 9.70 15.44
N GLU A 78 5.83 10.36 16.53
CA GLU A 78 6.15 9.70 17.82
C GLU A 78 4.98 8.90 18.43
N TYR A 79 3.76 9.12 17.94
CA TYR A 79 2.53 8.57 18.53
C TYR A 79 1.77 7.62 17.61
N PHE A 80 1.98 7.66 16.29
CA PHE A 80 1.26 6.82 15.34
C PHE A 80 2.04 6.56 14.05
N ALA A 81 1.78 5.38 13.47
CA ALA A 81 2.05 5.06 12.07
C ALA A 81 0.71 4.96 11.31
N ARG A 82 0.57 5.70 10.20
CA ARG A 82 -0.63 5.70 9.36
C ARG A 82 -0.23 5.49 7.90
N ALA A 83 -0.89 4.56 7.22
CA ALA A 83 -0.79 4.44 5.76
C ALA A 83 -2.10 4.89 5.10
N MET A 84 -1.95 5.64 4.01
CA MET A 84 -3.03 6.15 3.19
C MET A 84 -2.89 5.62 1.77
N PHE A 85 -3.98 5.12 1.19
CA PHE A 85 -3.98 4.52 -0.15
C PHE A 85 -4.67 5.44 -1.14
N TYR A 86 -3.90 5.99 -2.07
CA TYR A 86 -4.40 6.90 -3.09
C TYR A 86 -4.39 6.24 -4.46
N THR A 87 -5.50 6.37 -5.20
CA THR A 87 -5.54 6.10 -6.63
C THR A 87 -5.59 7.39 -7.41
N ARG A 88 -5.07 7.37 -8.64
CA ARG A 88 -5.38 8.46 -9.58
C ARG A 88 -6.87 8.44 -9.92
N PRO A 89 -7.48 9.58 -10.27
CA PRO A 89 -8.92 9.67 -10.58
C PRO A 89 -9.38 8.73 -11.70
N THR A 90 -8.47 8.32 -12.58
CA THR A 90 -8.72 7.42 -13.71
C THR A 90 -8.49 5.94 -13.39
N SER A 91 -8.12 5.59 -12.15
CA SER A 91 -7.74 4.23 -11.75
C SER A 91 -8.84 3.58 -10.89
N GLU A 92 -9.08 2.30 -11.13
CA GLU A 92 -10.17 1.51 -10.54
C GLU A 92 -10.15 1.49 -8.99
N THR A 93 -11.22 2.01 -8.38
CA THR A 93 -11.40 2.11 -6.91
C THR A 93 -11.40 0.74 -6.21
N ARG A 94 -11.78 -0.32 -6.93
CA ARG A 94 -11.84 -1.70 -6.40
C ARG A 94 -10.45 -2.18 -5.96
N TRP A 95 -9.42 -1.94 -6.78
CA TRP A 95 -8.05 -2.36 -6.48
C TRP A 95 -7.48 -1.69 -5.22
N ARG A 96 -7.72 -0.39 -5.06
CA ARG A 96 -7.35 0.36 -3.84
C ARG A 96 -7.93 -0.26 -2.58
N ASN A 97 -9.25 -0.52 -2.59
CA ASN A 97 -9.95 -1.07 -1.43
C ASN A 97 -9.47 -2.49 -1.11
N THR A 98 -9.20 -3.29 -2.14
CA THR A 98 -8.62 -4.64 -1.98
C THR A 98 -7.23 -4.59 -1.34
N LEU A 99 -6.35 -3.71 -1.83
CA LEU A 99 -4.99 -3.56 -1.29
C LEU A 99 -5.02 -3.09 0.17
N ALA A 100 -5.88 -2.12 0.50
CA ALA A 100 -6.04 -1.63 1.86
C ALA A 100 -6.53 -2.75 2.81
N ALA A 101 -7.54 -3.52 2.40
CA ALA A 101 -8.09 -4.62 3.20
C ALA A 101 -7.07 -5.74 3.46
N TYR A 102 -6.29 -6.15 2.45
CA TYR A 102 -5.24 -7.16 2.65
C TYR A 102 -4.09 -6.65 3.51
N THR A 103 -3.73 -5.37 3.38
CA THR A 103 -2.73 -4.75 4.26
C THR A 103 -3.22 -4.74 5.71
N GLN A 104 -4.49 -4.39 5.94
CA GLN A 104 -5.08 -4.42 7.28
C GLN A 104 -4.97 -5.80 7.91
N HIS A 105 -5.33 -6.83 7.15
CA HIS A 105 -5.27 -8.20 7.61
C HIS A 105 -3.83 -8.63 7.94
N ALA A 106 -2.85 -8.26 7.12
CA ALA A 106 -1.44 -8.57 7.37
C ALA A 106 -0.89 -7.89 8.63
N LEU A 107 -1.28 -6.63 8.88
CA LEU A 107 -0.89 -5.88 10.07
C LEU A 107 -1.49 -6.47 11.34
N LEU A 108 -2.76 -6.87 11.31
CA LEU A 108 -3.42 -7.54 12.44
C LEU A 108 -2.76 -8.89 12.78
N VAL A 109 -2.40 -9.69 11.77
CA VAL A 109 -1.71 -10.97 11.98
C VAL A 109 -0.34 -10.78 12.64
N GLN A 110 0.31 -9.64 12.41
CA GLN A 110 1.63 -9.32 12.97
C GLN A 110 1.55 -8.44 14.24
N ASN A 111 0.35 -8.19 14.78
CA ASN A 111 0.10 -7.30 15.93
C ASN A 111 0.67 -5.88 15.78
N ILE A 112 0.72 -5.36 14.55
CA ILE A 112 1.23 -4.02 14.27
C ILE A 112 0.09 -3.01 14.44
N ALA A 113 0.26 -2.05 15.34
CA ALA A 113 -0.68 -0.95 15.57
C ALA A 113 -0.50 0.14 14.50
N ALA A 114 -1.18 0.00 13.36
CA ALA A 114 -1.16 1.01 12.30
C ALA A 114 -2.57 1.32 11.77
N THR A 115 -2.83 2.59 11.50
CA THR A 115 -4.12 3.05 10.98
C THR A 115 -4.07 3.10 9.45
N LEU A 116 -5.11 2.55 8.80
CA LEU A 116 -5.27 2.60 7.35
C LEU A 116 -6.47 3.49 6.99
N SER A 117 -6.34 4.31 5.96
CA SER A 117 -7.44 5.13 5.42
C SER A 117 -7.37 5.36 3.93
#